data_AF-A0A7J9KQU8-F1
#
_entry.id   AF-A0A7J9KQU8-F1
#
_cell.length_a   1.000
_cell.length_b   1.000
_cell.length_c   1.000
_cell.angle_alpha   90.00
_cell.angle_beta   90.00
_cell.angle_gamma   90.00
#
_symmetry.space_group_name_H-M   'P 1'
#
loop_
_entity.id
_entity.type
_entity.pdbx_description
1 polymer ?
#
loop_
_entity_poly.entity_id
_entity_poly.type
_entity_poly.pdbx_seq_one_letter_code
_entity_poly.pdbx_strand_id
1 'polypeptide(L)'
;MLPWPKPAVWPLVPDEAASEMILQENPRVKHFGIQRKPLPLEPTALIREANRRRASLSAGNTSEMFDGKLGFADGSGSDASSKTSPSSKAQAISMSRTYSTPGNFEGSIDRPMRLAEIFVAAEHALKQTISNPDLQKTLSTIQDIEQKYMDLTKGAADNYHRSWWKRHGVVLDGEIAAVCFKRGNFDLAAKSYEKVCALYAGEGWQDLLAEVLPNLAECQKILNDQAGYLTSIVRLLSLDKGLFSVKERQAFQSEVVSLAHSEMKHPVPLDVSSLITFSGNPGPPLELCDGDPGTLSVTVWSGFPDEITLDSLTLTLMATYNADEGGKLRSSSATVLKPGRNTITFPLPPQKPGSYVLGVLTGHIGHLTFRSHSFSKAGPADSDDFMSYEKTTRPVLKVLSLYLSLI
;
A
#
# COMPACT_ATOMS: atom_id res chain seq x y z
N MET A 1 10.79 -22.45 8.09
CA MET A 1 9.70 -23.27 7.53
C MET A 1 10.19 -24.70 7.36
N LEU A 2 9.31 -25.70 7.45
CA LEU A 2 9.67 -27.08 7.06
C LEU A 2 9.94 -27.15 5.55
N PRO A 3 10.86 -28.01 5.07
CA PRO A 3 11.07 -28.21 3.65
C PRO A 3 9.83 -28.84 3.01
N TRP A 4 9.44 -28.32 1.84
CA TRP A 4 8.33 -28.86 1.05
C TRP A 4 8.51 -30.37 0.80
N PRO A 5 7.46 -31.21 0.95
CA PRO A 5 7.57 -32.66 0.78
C PRO A 5 8.14 -33.02 -0.61
N LYS A 6 9.19 -33.85 -0.62
CA LYS A 6 9.80 -34.33 -1.86
C LYS A 6 8.90 -35.41 -2.47
N PRO A 7 8.44 -35.29 -3.74
CA PRO A 7 7.87 -36.44 -4.43
C PRO A 7 8.97 -37.51 -4.61
N ALA A 8 8.63 -38.78 -4.39
CA ALA A 8 9.59 -39.88 -4.49
C ALA A 8 10.08 -40.11 -5.93
N VAL A 9 9.21 -39.82 -6.91
CA VAL A 9 9.48 -39.83 -8.35
C VAL A 9 8.80 -38.60 -8.94
N TRP A 10 9.44 -37.90 -9.88
CA TRP A 10 8.79 -36.84 -10.65
C TRP A 10 7.94 -37.44 -11.79
N PRO A 11 6.74 -36.92 -12.08
CA PRO A 11 5.95 -37.40 -13.20
C PRO A 11 6.68 -37.15 -14.52
N LEU A 12 6.48 -38.06 -15.48
CA LEU A 12 6.97 -37.95 -16.84
C LEU A 12 6.08 -37.00 -17.66
N VAL A 13 6.66 -36.36 -18.67
CA VAL A 13 5.93 -35.57 -19.66
C VAL A 13 5.27 -36.54 -20.64
N PRO A 14 3.95 -36.45 -20.91
CA PRO A 14 3.30 -37.24 -21.96
C PRO A 14 3.85 -36.90 -23.35
N ASP A 15 3.96 -37.88 -24.24
CA ASP A 15 4.54 -37.68 -25.59
C ASP A 15 3.75 -36.68 -26.47
N GLU A 16 2.46 -36.45 -26.17
CA GLU A 16 1.59 -35.50 -26.88
C GLU A 16 1.70 -34.04 -26.37
N ALA A 17 2.45 -33.79 -25.29
CA ALA A 17 2.45 -32.51 -24.55
C ALA A 17 2.90 -31.26 -25.33
N ALA A 18 3.47 -31.41 -26.52
CA ALA A 18 4.01 -30.30 -27.32
C ALA A 18 2.97 -29.21 -27.67
N SER A 19 1.69 -29.58 -27.77
CA SER A 19 0.59 -28.66 -28.08
C SER A 19 0.10 -27.84 -26.88
N GLU A 20 0.30 -28.34 -25.65
CA GLU A 20 -0.25 -27.73 -24.42
C GLU A 20 0.68 -26.67 -23.80
N MET A 21 1.86 -26.44 -24.37
CA MET A 21 2.93 -25.62 -23.78
C MET A 21 2.67 -24.10 -23.77
N ILE A 22 1.46 -23.64 -24.11
CA ILE A 22 1.13 -22.22 -24.36
C ILE A 22 0.24 -21.66 -23.23
N LEU A 23 0.81 -21.54 -22.03
CA LEU A 23 0.23 -20.76 -20.93
C LEU A 23 1.25 -19.77 -20.38
N GLN A 24 1.23 -18.56 -20.93
CA GLN A 24 1.91 -17.39 -20.36
C GLN A 24 0.90 -16.23 -20.31
N GLU A 25 0.33 -16.01 -19.12
CA GLU A 25 -0.68 -14.97 -18.90
C GLU A 25 -0.03 -13.58 -19.07
N ASN A 26 -0.53 -12.80 -20.04
CA ASN A 26 -0.02 -11.45 -20.29
C ASN A 26 -0.37 -10.54 -19.10
N PRO A 27 0.62 -9.90 -18.42
CA PRO A 27 0.34 -9.05 -17.28
C PRO A 27 -0.44 -7.81 -17.74
N ARG A 28 -1.68 -7.67 -17.27
CA ARG A 28 -2.46 -6.43 -17.44
C ARG A 28 -1.69 -5.28 -16.78
N VAL A 29 -1.57 -4.16 -17.49
CA VAL A 29 -0.99 -2.93 -16.94
C VAL A 29 -1.95 -2.40 -15.86
N LYS A 30 -1.56 -2.53 -14.58
CA LYS A 30 -2.33 -1.98 -13.44
C LYS A 30 -2.49 -0.47 -13.61
N HIS A 31 -3.65 0.10 -13.27
CA HIS A 31 -3.99 1.50 -13.55
C HIS A 31 -2.92 2.50 -13.06
N PHE A 32 -2.40 2.30 -11.84
CA PHE A 32 -1.38 3.16 -11.23
C PHE A 32 0.07 2.77 -11.52
N GLY A 33 0.32 1.75 -12.35
CA GLY A 33 1.69 1.29 -12.70
C GLY A 33 2.51 0.66 -11.56
N ILE A 34 1.92 0.47 -10.37
CA ILE A 34 2.58 0.07 -9.12
C ILE A 34 3.37 -1.25 -9.30
N GLN A 35 4.70 -1.17 -9.22
CA GLN A 35 5.62 -2.31 -9.32
C GLN A 35 6.04 -2.79 -7.93
N ARG A 36 5.29 -3.74 -7.35
CA ARG A 36 5.68 -4.39 -6.10
C ARG A 36 6.68 -5.52 -6.36
N LYS A 37 7.62 -5.70 -5.43
CA LYS A 37 8.62 -6.77 -5.50
C LYS A 37 7.93 -8.13 -5.32
N PRO A 38 8.10 -9.09 -6.25
CA PRO A 38 7.44 -10.40 -6.15
C PRO A 38 7.90 -11.17 -4.90
N LEU A 39 6.98 -11.95 -4.32
CA LEU A 39 7.23 -12.74 -3.12
C LEU A 39 8.18 -13.93 -3.41
N PRO A 40 8.96 -14.41 -2.42
CA PRO A 40 9.85 -15.57 -2.58
C PRO A 40 9.16 -16.90 -2.92
N LEU A 41 7.82 -16.94 -2.90
CA LEU A 41 6.99 -18.12 -3.17
C LEU A 41 6.51 -18.21 -4.63
N GLU A 42 6.87 -17.24 -5.48
CA GLU A 42 6.60 -17.25 -6.92
C GLU A 42 6.96 -18.59 -7.60
N PRO A 43 6.16 -19.12 -8.55
CA PRO A 43 6.52 -20.31 -9.31
C PRO A 43 7.91 -20.22 -9.95
N THR A 44 8.31 -19.02 -10.40
CA THR A 44 9.66 -18.77 -10.96
C THR A 44 10.80 -18.99 -9.98
N ALA A 45 10.57 -18.82 -8.67
CA ALA A 45 11.51 -19.18 -7.62
C ALA A 45 11.50 -20.69 -7.33
N LEU A 46 10.30 -21.29 -7.27
CA LEU A 46 10.12 -22.74 -7.02
C LEU A 46 10.78 -23.61 -8.10
N ILE A 47 10.77 -23.20 -9.37
CA ILE A 47 11.44 -23.93 -10.47
C ILE A 47 12.96 -23.92 -10.32
N ARG A 48 13.55 -22.78 -9.90
CA ARG A 48 15.00 -22.67 -9.67
C ARG A 48 15.44 -23.62 -8.57
N GLU A 49 14.61 -23.77 -7.53
CA GLU A 49 14.80 -24.72 -6.45
C GLU A 49 14.61 -26.18 -6.91
N ALA A 50 13.58 -26.48 -7.69
CA ALA A 50 13.32 -27.82 -8.23
C ALA A 50 14.42 -28.31 -9.18
N ASN A 51 14.88 -27.44 -10.10
CA ASN A 51 15.96 -27.77 -11.03
C ASN A 51 17.32 -27.88 -10.33
N ARG A 52 17.59 -27.09 -9.27
CA ARG A 52 18.76 -27.32 -8.38
C ARG A 52 18.70 -28.71 -7.76
N ARG A 53 17.54 -29.13 -7.24
CA ARG A 53 17.34 -30.45 -6.61
C ARG A 53 17.47 -31.62 -7.59
N ARG A 54 17.01 -31.47 -8.84
CA ARG A 54 17.22 -32.49 -9.89
C ARG A 54 18.70 -32.59 -10.27
N ALA A 55 19.40 -31.47 -10.41
CA ALA A 55 20.84 -31.46 -10.70
C ALA A 55 21.69 -32.09 -9.57
N SER A 56 21.32 -31.89 -8.30
CA SER A 56 22.03 -32.50 -7.15
C SER A 56 21.91 -34.02 -7.04
N LEU A 57 21.08 -34.67 -7.87
CA LEU A 57 21.05 -36.14 -7.99
C LEU A 57 22.06 -36.66 -9.03
N SER A 58 22.62 -35.79 -9.88
CA SER A 58 23.55 -36.15 -10.96
C SER A 58 25.02 -35.84 -10.66
N ALA A 59 25.32 -35.19 -9.53
CA ALA A 59 26.68 -34.88 -9.09
C ALA A 59 26.78 -35.05 -7.57
N GLY A 60 27.77 -35.82 -7.10
CA GLY A 60 27.98 -36.06 -5.67
C GLY A 60 28.26 -34.76 -4.93
N ASN A 61 27.31 -34.31 -4.11
CA ASN A 61 27.32 -32.96 -3.57
C ASN A 61 28.28 -32.80 -2.37
N THR A 62 29.52 -32.42 -2.65
CA THR A 62 30.55 -32.17 -1.62
C THR A 62 30.30 -30.95 -0.74
N SER A 63 29.26 -30.14 -1.00
CA SER A 63 28.99 -28.93 -0.22
C SER A 63 28.49 -29.20 1.21
N GLU A 64 27.98 -30.41 1.49
CA GLU A 64 27.44 -30.75 2.82
C GLU A 64 28.53 -31.17 3.84
N MET A 65 29.80 -31.25 3.43
CA MET A 65 30.92 -31.57 4.33
C MET A 65 31.55 -30.36 5.04
N PHE A 66 31.15 -29.12 4.71
CA PHE A 66 31.82 -27.91 5.22
C PHE A 66 30.97 -26.99 6.12
N ASP A 67 29.74 -27.35 6.47
CA ASP A 67 28.97 -26.66 7.52
C ASP A 67 29.19 -27.33 8.90
N GLY A 68 30.48 -27.45 9.25
CA GLY A 68 30.99 -28.29 10.33
C GLY A 68 31.63 -27.50 11.46
N LYS A 69 30.81 -26.91 12.33
CA LYS A 69 31.16 -26.49 13.71
C LYS A 69 32.22 -25.37 13.85
N LEU A 70 31.74 -24.14 14.07
CA LEU A 70 32.44 -23.13 14.87
C LEU A 70 31.42 -22.38 15.74
N GLY A 71 31.75 -22.15 17.01
CA GLY A 71 30.86 -21.56 18.01
C GLY A 71 31.49 -20.34 18.69
N PHE A 72 30.75 -19.76 19.64
CA PHE A 72 31.10 -18.56 20.40
C PHE A 72 32.54 -18.57 20.99
N ALA A 73 33.27 -17.48 20.76
CA ALA A 73 34.28 -16.91 21.65
C ALA A 73 34.57 -15.46 21.27
N ASP A 74 34.90 -14.60 22.24
CA ASP A 74 35.25 -13.19 22.04
C ASP A 74 36.73 -12.97 21.69
N GLY A 75 37.02 -11.83 21.03
CA GLY A 75 38.14 -10.99 21.46
C GLY A 75 39.39 -10.87 20.56
N SER A 76 39.65 -9.63 20.14
CA SER A 76 40.97 -9.00 19.95
C SER A 76 41.94 -9.47 18.84
N GLY A 77 42.53 -8.50 18.14
CA GLY A 77 44.00 -8.46 18.02
C GLY A 77 44.66 -8.55 16.64
N SER A 78 44.90 -7.39 16.02
CA SER A 78 46.08 -7.02 15.19
C SER A 78 46.48 -7.80 13.92
N ASP A 79 46.90 -7.05 12.91
CA ASP A 79 47.52 -7.53 11.67
C ASP A 79 48.93 -8.15 11.86
N ALA A 80 49.23 -9.19 11.08
CA ALA A 80 50.59 -9.55 10.68
C ALA A 80 50.55 -10.28 9.32
N SER A 81 51.59 -10.17 8.49
CA SER A 81 51.57 -10.68 7.11
C SER A 81 52.71 -11.64 6.76
N SER A 82 52.43 -12.44 5.71
CA SER A 82 53.40 -13.08 4.80
C SER A 82 54.04 -14.43 5.19
N LYS A 83 54.05 -15.34 4.19
CA LYS A 83 55.12 -16.29 3.76
C LYS A 83 55.83 -17.10 4.87
N THR A 84 55.91 -18.43 4.82
CA THR A 84 56.40 -19.26 3.68
C THR A 84 55.96 -20.72 3.75
N SER A 85 55.92 -21.42 2.61
CA SER A 85 56.09 -22.89 2.52
C SER A 85 57.41 -23.22 1.80
N PRO A 86 57.95 -24.46 1.91
CA PRO A 86 57.74 -25.41 0.81
C PRO A 86 57.72 -26.92 1.17
N SER A 87 57.15 -27.72 0.25
CA SER A 87 57.45 -29.13 -0.16
C SER A 87 58.17 -30.09 0.82
N SER A 88 57.82 -31.38 0.94
CA SER A 88 56.80 -32.25 0.31
C SER A 88 56.70 -33.55 1.16
N LYS A 89 56.18 -34.74 0.81
CA LYS A 89 55.74 -35.51 -0.39
C LYS A 89 54.85 -36.64 0.21
N ALA A 90 53.80 -37.22 -0.38
CA ALA A 90 53.00 -37.07 -1.60
C ALA A 90 51.64 -37.80 -1.31
N GLN A 91 50.79 -38.34 -2.21
CA GLN A 91 50.75 -38.50 -3.67
C GLN A 91 49.29 -38.68 -4.12
N ALA A 92 48.67 -37.69 -4.77
CA ALA A 92 47.29 -37.78 -5.27
C ALA A 92 47.10 -37.01 -6.59
N ILE A 93 47.20 -37.76 -7.69
CA ILE A 93 46.70 -37.55 -9.07
C ILE A 93 46.23 -36.13 -9.43
N SER A 94 46.96 -35.47 -10.35
CA SER A 94 46.47 -34.33 -11.11
C SER A 94 45.45 -34.77 -12.16
N MET A 95 44.35 -34.03 -12.33
CA MET A 95 43.41 -34.18 -13.45
C MET A 95 43.18 -32.83 -14.13
N SER A 96 43.30 -32.82 -15.45
CA SER A 96 43.35 -31.62 -16.28
C SER A 96 41.99 -30.92 -16.44
N ARG A 97 42.01 -29.59 -16.62
CA ARG A 97 40.89 -28.89 -17.26
C ARG A 97 40.81 -29.27 -18.74
N THR A 98 39.94 -30.20 -19.10
CA THR A 98 39.58 -30.45 -20.50
C THR A 98 38.43 -29.53 -20.93
N TYR A 99 38.66 -28.73 -21.96
CA TYR A 99 37.57 -28.29 -22.83
C TYR A 99 37.09 -29.49 -23.64
N SER A 100 35.78 -29.70 -23.73
CA SER A 100 35.19 -30.75 -24.57
C SER A 100 34.01 -30.22 -25.38
N THR A 101 34.25 -29.99 -26.67
CA THR A 101 33.24 -29.88 -27.73
C THR A 101 32.42 -31.19 -27.78
N PRO A 102 31.17 -31.23 -28.31
CA PRO A 102 30.20 -32.25 -27.94
C PRO A 102 30.56 -33.65 -28.45
N GLY A 103 30.96 -34.53 -27.53
CA GLY A 103 31.02 -35.98 -27.73
C GLY A 103 29.66 -36.64 -27.49
N ASN A 104 29.38 -37.72 -28.21
CA ASN A 104 28.09 -38.40 -28.21
C ASN A 104 27.83 -39.15 -26.88
N PHE A 105 27.17 -38.49 -25.92
CA PHE A 105 26.70 -39.13 -24.69
C PHE A 105 25.36 -39.82 -24.93
N GLU A 106 25.42 -41.10 -25.31
CA GLU A 106 24.27 -41.97 -25.49
C GLU A 106 23.76 -42.48 -24.13
N GLY A 107 23.22 -41.55 -23.35
CA GLY A 107 22.65 -41.78 -22.03
C GLY A 107 21.82 -40.57 -21.62
N SER A 108 20.53 -40.76 -21.38
CA SER A 108 19.55 -39.69 -21.15
C SER A 108 19.69 -39.08 -19.75
N ILE A 109 20.74 -38.28 -19.54
CA ILE A 109 20.81 -37.33 -18.43
C ILE A 109 19.80 -36.22 -18.74
N ASP A 110 18.61 -36.36 -18.18
CA ASP A 110 17.46 -35.51 -18.49
C ASP A 110 17.81 -34.02 -18.45
N ARG A 111 17.52 -33.36 -19.57
CA ARG A 111 17.44 -31.91 -19.65
C ARG A 111 16.56 -31.40 -18.49
N PRO A 112 16.99 -30.38 -17.72
CA PRO A 112 16.15 -29.80 -16.69
C PRO A 112 14.85 -29.29 -17.31
N MET A 113 13.71 -29.83 -16.85
CA MET A 113 12.41 -29.55 -17.46
C MET A 113 12.08 -28.06 -17.40
N ARG A 114 11.48 -27.57 -18.48
CA ARG A 114 10.87 -26.24 -18.56
C ARG A 114 9.61 -26.19 -17.69
N LEU A 115 9.15 -24.98 -17.36
CA LEU A 115 7.94 -24.78 -16.56
C LEU A 115 6.71 -25.48 -17.16
N ALA A 116 6.47 -25.28 -18.45
CA ALA A 116 5.36 -25.93 -19.16
C ALA A 116 5.47 -27.47 -19.14
N GLU A 117 6.68 -28.02 -19.28
CA GLU A 117 6.94 -29.47 -19.21
C GLU A 117 6.58 -30.00 -17.80
N ILE A 118 6.94 -29.29 -16.72
CA ILE A 118 6.58 -29.64 -15.35
C ILE A 118 5.05 -29.54 -15.13
N PHE A 119 4.39 -28.49 -15.65
CA PHE A 119 2.96 -28.32 -15.49
C PHE A 119 2.15 -29.43 -16.17
N VAL A 120 2.44 -29.74 -17.45
CA VAL A 120 1.71 -30.80 -18.17
C VAL A 120 1.95 -32.18 -17.53
N ALA A 121 3.18 -32.49 -17.13
CA ALA A 121 3.50 -33.74 -16.41
C ALA A 121 2.74 -33.85 -15.08
N ALA A 122 2.67 -32.76 -14.30
CA ALA A 122 1.94 -32.72 -13.05
C ALA A 122 0.43 -32.83 -13.25
N GLU A 123 -0.14 -32.11 -14.23
CA GLU A 123 -1.56 -32.13 -14.55
C GLU A 123 -2.02 -33.52 -15.03
N HIS A 124 -1.26 -34.16 -15.92
CA HIS A 124 -1.56 -35.50 -16.40
C HIS A 124 -1.54 -36.54 -15.26
N ALA A 125 -0.49 -36.55 -14.43
CA ALA A 125 -0.40 -37.45 -13.28
C ALA A 125 -1.54 -37.21 -12.26
N LEU A 126 -1.93 -35.95 -12.05
CA LEU A 126 -3.00 -35.56 -11.14
C LEU A 126 -4.39 -35.97 -11.69
N LYS A 127 -4.63 -35.83 -12.99
CA LYS A 127 -5.82 -36.37 -13.69
C LYS A 127 -5.93 -37.89 -13.58
N GLN A 128 -4.80 -38.63 -13.62
CA GLN A 128 -4.78 -40.09 -13.48
C GLN A 128 -4.96 -40.57 -12.02
N THR A 129 -4.56 -39.77 -11.02
CA THR A 129 -4.56 -40.20 -9.61
C THR A 129 -5.89 -39.93 -8.89
N ILE A 130 -6.73 -39.02 -9.38
CA ILE A 130 -7.96 -38.60 -8.69
C ILE A 130 -9.14 -39.50 -9.03
N SER A 131 -9.57 -40.32 -8.06
CA SER A 131 -10.74 -41.21 -8.18
C SER A 131 -12.09 -40.55 -7.84
N ASN A 132 -12.11 -39.29 -7.38
CA ASN A 132 -13.33 -38.60 -6.99
C ASN A 132 -13.90 -37.79 -8.17
N PRO A 133 -15.14 -38.06 -8.64
CA PRO A 133 -15.68 -37.46 -9.85
C PRO A 133 -16.01 -35.96 -9.70
N ASP A 134 -16.45 -35.50 -8.52
CA ASP A 134 -16.72 -34.09 -8.26
C ASP A 134 -15.43 -33.25 -8.28
N LEU A 135 -14.34 -33.81 -7.74
CA LEU A 135 -13.02 -33.20 -7.77
C LEU A 135 -12.41 -33.23 -9.19
N GLN A 136 -12.57 -34.33 -9.92
CA GLN A 136 -12.13 -34.42 -11.32
C GLN A 136 -12.88 -33.42 -12.21
N LYS A 137 -14.20 -33.27 -12.01
CA LYS A 137 -14.99 -32.21 -12.65
C LYS A 137 -14.51 -30.81 -12.24
N THR A 138 -14.31 -30.58 -10.94
CA THR A 138 -13.80 -29.29 -10.41
C THR A 138 -12.49 -28.90 -11.10
N LEU A 139 -11.59 -29.86 -11.34
CA LEU A 139 -10.29 -29.66 -11.96
C LEU A 139 -10.30 -29.66 -13.50
N SER A 140 -11.48 -29.78 -14.13
CA SER A 140 -11.60 -29.87 -15.59
C SER A 140 -11.47 -28.51 -16.30
N THR A 141 -11.81 -27.40 -15.64
CA THR A 141 -11.60 -26.05 -16.19
C THR A 141 -11.16 -25.06 -15.11
N ILE A 142 -10.46 -24.00 -15.50
CA ILE A 142 -10.09 -22.90 -14.59
C ILE A 142 -11.34 -22.27 -13.94
N GLN A 143 -12.46 -22.18 -14.67
CA GLN A 143 -13.70 -21.59 -14.17
C GLN A 143 -14.34 -22.45 -13.07
N ASP A 144 -14.30 -23.78 -13.21
CA ASP A 144 -14.77 -24.74 -12.19
C ASP A 144 -13.87 -24.71 -10.94
N ILE A 145 -12.54 -24.66 -11.11
CA ILE A 145 -11.57 -24.53 -10.00
C ILE A 145 -11.83 -23.24 -9.22
N GLU A 146 -11.88 -22.10 -9.91
CA GLU A 146 -12.16 -20.80 -9.31
C GLU A 146 -13.55 -20.78 -8.64
N GLN A 147 -14.57 -21.37 -9.25
CA GLN A 147 -15.91 -21.40 -8.65
C GLN A 147 -15.91 -22.21 -7.35
N LYS A 148 -15.30 -23.40 -7.35
CA LYS A 148 -15.18 -24.21 -6.14
C LYS A 148 -14.35 -23.53 -5.06
N TYR A 149 -13.27 -22.84 -5.45
CA TYR A 149 -12.47 -22.01 -4.55
C TYR A 149 -13.31 -20.89 -3.93
N MET A 150 -14.14 -20.20 -4.72
CA MET A 150 -15.03 -19.14 -4.24
C MET A 150 -16.09 -19.67 -3.27
N ASP A 151 -16.71 -20.81 -3.57
CA ASP A 151 -17.72 -21.44 -2.71
C ASP A 151 -17.11 -21.88 -1.37
N LEU A 152 -15.91 -22.46 -1.37
CA LEU A 152 -15.17 -22.86 -0.17
C LEU A 152 -14.70 -21.66 0.66
N THR A 153 -14.10 -20.66 0.02
CA THR A 153 -13.64 -19.42 0.68
C THR A 153 -14.79 -18.66 1.30
N LYS A 154 -15.94 -18.58 0.61
CA LYS A 154 -17.17 -17.98 1.14
C LYS A 154 -17.74 -18.77 2.31
N GLY A 155 -17.80 -20.10 2.22
CA GLY A 155 -18.24 -20.95 3.32
C GLY A 155 -17.36 -20.81 4.58
N ALA A 156 -16.05 -20.66 4.39
CA ALA A 156 -15.12 -20.36 5.48
C ALA A 156 -15.32 -18.94 6.05
N ALA A 157 -15.53 -17.93 5.20
CA ALA A 157 -15.82 -16.55 5.63
C ALA A 157 -17.12 -16.47 6.44
N ASP A 158 -18.21 -17.06 5.94
CA ASP A 158 -19.50 -17.14 6.62
C ASP A 158 -19.39 -17.83 8.00
N ASN A 159 -18.57 -18.89 8.10
CA ASN A 159 -18.28 -19.55 9.37
C ASN A 159 -17.51 -18.66 10.34
N TYR A 160 -16.45 -17.95 9.90
CA TYR A 160 -15.73 -17.01 10.77
C TYR A 160 -16.61 -15.83 11.22
N HIS A 161 -17.47 -15.30 10.35
CA HIS A 161 -18.43 -14.25 10.68
C HIS A 161 -19.43 -14.72 11.76
N ARG A 162 -19.96 -15.96 11.64
CA ARG A 162 -20.85 -16.58 12.64
C ARG A 162 -20.15 -16.91 13.96
N SER A 163 -18.88 -17.31 13.91
CA SER A 163 -18.03 -17.58 15.09
C SER A 163 -17.44 -16.31 15.72
N TRP A 164 -17.93 -15.11 15.35
CA TRP A 164 -17.47 -13.79 15.83
C TRP A 164 -16.02 -13.42 15.49
N TRP A 165 -15.29 -14.25 14.72
CA TRP A 165 -13.90 -14.04 14.32
C TRP A 165 -13.82 -13.13 13.07
N LYS A 166 -14.52 -11.99 13.12
CA LYS A 166 -14.82 -11.11 11.98
C LYS A 166 -13.59 -10.70 11.16
N ARG A 167 -12.43 -10.49 11.80
CA ARG A 167 -11.16 -10.18 11.10
C ARG A 167 -10.82 -11.25 10.05
N HIS A 168 -10.91 -12.54 10.40
CA HIS A 168 -10.62 -13.65 9.48
C HIS A 168 -11.67 -13.75 8.36
N GLY A 169 -12.95 -13.55 8.68
CA GLY A 169 -14.02 -13.51 7.68
C GLY A 169 -13.83 -12.40 6.64
N VAL A 170 -13.45 -11.19 7.07
CA VAL A 170 -13.17 -10.06 6.17
C VAL A 170 -11.90 -10.29 5.34
N VAL A 171 -10.85 -10.91 5.87
CA VAL A 171 -9.66 -11.27 5.07
C VAL A 171 -10.04 -12.22 3.92
N LEU A 172 -10.93 -13.19 4.16
CA LEU A 172 -11.44 -14.08 3.10
C LEU A 172 -12.41 -13.38 2.13
N ASP A 173 -13.18 -12.36 2.57
CA ASP A 173 -13.90 -11.45 1.66
C ASP A 173 -12.92 -10.76 0.67
N GLY A 174 -11.66 -10.53 1.05
CA GLY A 174 -10.61 -9.96 0.19
C GLY A 174 -10.08 -10.91 -0.89
N GLU A 175 -9.93 -12.19 -0.58
CA GLU A 175 -9.59 -13.22 -1.59
C GLU A 175 -10.73 -13.39 -2.60
N ILE A 176 -11.98 -13.36 -2.12
CA ILE A 176 -13.20 -13.32 -2.93
C ILE A 176 -13.19 -12.10 -3.86
N ALA A 177 -12.84 -10.92 -3.33
CA ALA A 177 -12.73 -9.70 -4.13
C ALA A 177 -11.67 -9.81 -5.23
N ALA A 178 -10.51 -10.44 -4.96
CA ALA A 178 -9.45 -10.63 -5.94
C ALA A 178 -9.86 -11.52 -7.12
N VAL A 179 -10.63 -12.59 -6.88
CA VAL A 179 -11.18 -13.43 -7.96
C VAL A 179 -12.29 -12.68 -8.72
N CYS A 180 -13.19 -11.97 -8.04
CA CYS A 180 -14.19 -11.12 -8.68
C CYS A 180 -13.54 -10.04 -9.58
N PHE A 181 -12.45 -9.42 -9.13
CA PHE A 181 -11.68 -8.43 -9.87
C PHE A 181 -11.07 -9.00 -11.16
N LYS A 182 -10.39 -10.16 -11.07
CA LYS A 182 -9.84 -10.85 -12.25
C LYS A 182 -10.92 -11.19 -13.28
N ARG A 183 -12.07 -11.69 -12.81
CA ARG A 183 -13.27 -12.01 -13.60
C ARG A 183 -14.00 -10.77 -14.18
N GLY A 184 -13.58 -9.55 -13.83
CA GLY A 184 -14.23 -8.31 -14.28
C GLY A 184 -15.57 -8.00 -13.60
N ASN A 185 -15.90 -8.68 -12.50
CA ASN A 185 -17.08 -8.39 -11.69
C ASN A 185 -16.74 -7.31 -10.65
N PHE A 186 -16.56 -6.09 -11.15
CA PHE A 186 -16.08 -4.94 -10.36
C PHE A 186 -17.06 -4.51 -9.26
N ASP A 187 -18.36 -4.72 -9.43
CA ASP A 187 -19.39 -4.43 -8.41
C ASP A 187 -19.21 -5.28 -7.15
N LEU A 188 -19.06 -6.60 -7.30
CA LEU A 188 -18.80 -7.49 -6.17
C LEU A 188 -17.38 -7.32 -5.61
N ALA A 189 -16.40 -7.04 -6.49
CA ALA A 189 -15.03 -6.76 -6.05
C ALA A 189 -14.95 -5.50 -5.17
N ALA A 190 -15.58 -4.39 -5.58
CA ALA A 190 -15.65 -3.15 -4.82
C ALA A 190 -16.28 -3.39 -3.44
N LYS A 191 -17.50 -3.95 -3.38
CA LYS A 191 -18.24 -4.18 -2.14
C LYS A 191 -17.52 -5.07 -1.12
N SER A 192 -16.67 -5.99 -1.59
CA SER A 192 -15.83 -6.80 -0.71
C SER A 192 -14.52 -6.10 -0.35
N TYR A 193 -13.86 -5.42 -1.29
CA TYR A 193 -12.66 -4.62 -0.98
C TYR A 193 -12.95 -3.45 -0.02
N GLU A 194 -14.14 -2.84 -0.06
CA GLU A 194 -14.55 -1.80 0.89
C GLU A 194 -14.51 -2.30 2.34
N LYS A 195 -15.00 -3.52 2.62
CA LYS A 195 -14.91 -4.15 3.95
C LYS A 195 -13.46 -4.33 4.39
N VAL A 196 -12.61 -4.80 3.48
CA VAL A 196 -11.19 -5.08 3.72
C VAL A 196 -10.43 -3.79 4.00
N CYS A 197 -10.64 -2.77 3.16
CA CYS A 197 -10.05 -1.45 3.34
C CYS A 197 -10.53 -0.78 4.63
N ALA A 198 -11.82 -0.92 5.00
CA ALA A 198 -12.34 -0.41 6.26
C ALA A 198 -11.72 -1.11 7.49
N LEU A 199 -11.54 -2.43 7.44
CA LEU A 199 -10.84 -3.18 8.49
C LEU A 199 -9.38 -2.72 8.60
N TYR A 200 -8.62 -2.73 7.51
CA TYR A 200 -7.20 -2.37 7.52
C TYR A 200 -6.97 -0.91 7.90
N ALA A 201 -7.88 0.01 7.51
CA ALA A 201 -7.85 1.40 7.94
C ALA A 201 -8.14 1.57 9.44
N GLY A 202 -9.13 0.85 9.98
CA GLY A 202 -9.50 0.91 11.40
C GLY A 202 -8.48 0.28 12.34
N GLU A 203 -7.75 -0.75 11.88
CA GLU A 203 -6.69 -1.43 12.64
C GLU A 203 -5.30 -0.80 12.42
N GLY A 204 -5.18 0.22 11.55
CA GLY A 204 -3.91 0.90 11.24
C GLY A 204 -2.92 0.09 10.38
N TRP A 205 -3.38 -0.95 9.69
CA TRP A 205 -2.52 -1.86 8.90
C TRP A 205 -2.19 -1.26 7.52
N GLN A 206 -1.32 -0.25 7.52
CA GLN A 206 -1.06 0.58 6.33
C GLN A 206 -0.47 -0.19 5.14
N ASP A 207 0.46 -1.13 5.35
CA ASP A 207 1.03 -1.96 4.28
C ASP A 207 -0.04 -2.79 3.54
N LEU A 208 -0.93 -3.43 4.30
CA LEU A 208 -2.03 -4.25 3.76
C LEU A 208 -3.10 -3.38 3.09
N LEU A 209 -3.35 -2.19 3.63
CA LEU A 209 -4.23 -1.21 2.98
C LEU A 209 -3.62 -0.72 1.65
N ALA A 210 -2.30 -0.52 1.59
CA ALA A 210 -1.60 -0.11 0.38
C ALA A 210 -1.59 -1.20 -0.73
N GLU A 211 -1.66 -2.48 -0.38
CA GLU A 211 -1.87 -3.58 -1.35
C GLU A 211 -3.27 -3.58 -1.96
N VAL A 212 -4.30 -3.39 -1.12
CA VAL A 212 -5.70 -3.64 -1.51
C VAL A 212 -6.40 -2.40 -2.08
N LEU A 213 -6.17 -1.23 -1.49
CA LEU A 213 -6.85 0.03 -1.85
C LEU A 213 -6.67 0.45 -3.33
N PRO A 214 -5.53 0.22 -4.01
CA PRO A 214 -5.42 0.47 -5.45
C PRO A 214 -6.41 -0.33 -6.29
N ASN A 215 -6.74 -1.58 -5.89
CA ASN A 215 -7.68 -2.42 -6.63
C ASN A 215 -9.13 -1.96 -6.40
N LEU A 216 -9.46 -1.48 -5.19
CA LEU A 216 -10.74 -0.83 -4.91
C LEU A 216 -10.92 0.44 -5.74
N ALA A 217 -9.88 1.28 -5.78
CA ALA A 217 -9.87 2.50 -6.59
C ALA A 217 -10.03 2.18 -8.09
N GLU A 218 -9.37 1.13 -8.60
CA GLU A 218 -9.54 0.68 -9.99
C GLU A 218 -10.99 0.18 -10.26
N CYS A 219 -11.62 -0.55 -9.32
CA CYS A 219 -13.05 -0.89 -9.41
C CYS A 219 -13.94 0.35 -9.49
N GLN A 220 -13.77 1.31 -8.57
CA GLN A 220 -14.57 2.52 -8.49
C GLN A 220 -14.44 3.38 -9.76
N LYS A 221 -13.22 3.48 -10.32
CA LYS A 221 -12.99 4.16 -11.61
C LYS A 221 -13.75 3.48 -12.76
N ILE A 222 -13.73 2.14 -12.84
CA ILE A 222 -14.42 1.37 -13.89
C ILE A 222 -15.94 1.43 -13.72
N LEU A 223 -16.45 1.47 -12.48
CA LEU A 223 -17.87 1.64 -12.17
C LEU A 223 -18.36 3.10 -12.32
N ASN A 224 -17.46 4.04 -12.63
CA ASN A 224 -17.72 5.49 -12.67
C ASN A 224 -18.23 6.08 -11.35
N ASP A 225 -17.85 5.47 -10.22
CA ASP A 225 -18.04 6.06 -8.88
C ASP A 225 -16.92 7.07 -8.61
N GLN A 226 -17.15 8.30 -9.07
CA GLN A 226 -16.22 9.41 -8.86
C GLN A 226 -15.96 9.68 -7.37
N ALA A 227 -16.99 9.57 -6.51
CA ALA A 227 -16.88 9.95 -5.10
C ALA A 227 -16.10 8.91 -4.28
N GLY A 228 -16.37 7.62 -4.49
CA GLY A 228 -15.56 6.53 -3.92
C GLY A 228 -14.13 6.56 -4.44
N TYR A 229 -13.94 6.74 -5.77
CA TYR A 229 -12.60 6.79 -6.36
C TYR A 229 -11.76 7.93 -5.79
N LEU A 230 -12.31 9.14 -5.69
CA LEU A 230 -11.67 10.29 -5.05
C LEU A 230 -11.31 10.02 -3.59
N THR A 231 -12.23 9.42 -2.82
CA THR A 231 -11.99 9.04 -1.42
C THR A 231 -10.84 8.04 -1.31
N SER A 232 -10.77 7.06 -2.22
CA SER A 232 -9.69 6.08 -2.28
C SER A 232 -8.34 6.71 -2.66
N ILE A 233 -8.28 7.64 -3.62
CA ILE A 233 -7.02 8.32 -3.98
C ILE A 233 -6.54 9.25 -2.86
N VAL A 234 -7.45 10.02 -2.24
CA VAL A 234 -7.11 10.82 -1.05
C VAL A 234 -6.58 9.91 0.05
N ARG A 235 -7.21 8.76 0.31
CA ARG A 235 -6.73 7.81 1.31
C ARG A 235 -5.37 7.19 0.93
N LEU A 236 -5.07 6.94 -0.35
CA LEU A 236 -3.75 6.51 -0.81
C LEU A 236 -2.67 7.57 -0.55
N LEU A 237 -2.97 8.85 -0.77
CA LEU A 237 -2.09 9.96 -0.40
C LEU A 237 -1.89 10.04 1.12
N SER A 238 -2.92 9.78 1.93
CA SER A 238 -2.85 9.79 3.39
C SER A 238 -2.03 8.67 4.02
N LEU A 239 -1.59 7.66 3.27
CA LEU A 239 -0.76 6.58 3.78
C LEU A 239 0.70 7.00 3.98
N ASP A 240 1.41 6.28 4.85
CA ASP A 240 2.80 6.55 5.22
C ASP A 240 3.71 6.83 4.02
N LYS A 241 4.54 7.88 4.15
CA LYS A 241 5.38 8.44 3.07
C LYS A 241 6.27 7.40 2.37
N GLY A 242 6.62 6.30 3.04
CA GLY A 242 7.49 5.23 2.52
C GLY A 242 6.77 4.08 1.76
N LEU A 243 5.44 4.01 1.78
CA LEU A 243 4.68 2.89 1.18
C LEU A 243 4.50 3.00 -0.34
N PHE A 244 4.76 4.19 -0.91
CA PHE A 244 4.70 4.49 -2.33
C PHE A 244 5.88 5.39 -2.71
N SER A 245 6.40 5.23 -3.92
CA SER A 245 7.42 6.15 -4.43
C SER A 245 6.85 7.57 -4.62
N VAL A 246 7.73 8.56 -4.65
CA VAL A 246 7.35 9.96 -4.92
C VAL A 246 6.51 10.06 -6.20
N LYS A 247 6.90 9.35 -7.27
CA LYS A 247 6.19 9.36 -8.56
C LYS A 247 4.76 8.81 -8.47
N GLU A 248 4.53 7.75 -7.69
CA GLU A 248 3.19 7.19 -7.48
C GLU A 248 2.33 8.19 -6.68
N ARG A 249 2.88 8.83 -5.64
CA ARG A 249 2.17 9.88 -4.88
C ARG A 249 1.86 11.11 -5.76
N GLN A 250 2.78 11.53 -6.62
CA GLN A 250 2.55 12.62 -7.58
C GLN A 250 1.46 12.27 -8.61
N ALA A 251 1.40 11.01 -9.07
CA ALA A 251 0.32 10.53 -9.92
C ALA A 251 -1.03 10.54 -9.18
N PHE A 252 -1.08 10.15 -7.91
CA PHE A 252 -2.29 10.25 -7.08
C PHE A 252 -2.76 11.71 -6.91
N GLN A 253 -1.85 12.65 -6.62
CA GLN A 253 -2.19 14.09 -6.57
C GLN A 253 -2.71 14.59 -7.93
N SER A 254 -2.07 14.16 -9.03
CA SER A 254 -2.45 14.55 -10.40
C SER A 254 -3.86 14.05 -10.77
N GLU A 255 -4.22 12.81 -10.41
CA GLU A 255 -5.58 12.29 -10.59
C GLU A 255 -6.61 13.09 -9.77
N VAL A 256 -6.34 13.41 -8.49
CA VAL A 256 -7.24 14.24 -7.66
C VAL A 256 -7.45 15.62 -8.30
N VAL A 257 -6.39 16.30 -8.73
CA VAL A 257 -6.48 17.62 -9.38
C VAL A 257 -7.16 17.55 -10.75
N SER A 258 -6.94 16.48 -11.52
CA SER A 258 -7.61 16.27 -12.82
C SER A 258 -9.11 16.03 -12.65
N LEU A 259 -9.51 15.20 -11.68
CA LEU A 259 -10.92 14.96 -11.37
C LEU A 259 -11.59 16.22 -10.82
N ALA A 260 -10.89 17.02 -10.02
CA ALA A 260 -11.40 18.25 -9.44
C ALA A 260 -11.89 19.26 -10.48
N HIS A 261 -11.20 19.36 -11.61
CA HIS A 261 -11.54 20.24 -12.72
C HIS A 261 -12.36 19.55 -13.84
N SER A 262 -12.76 18.28 -13.64
CA SER A 262 -13.67 17.57 -14.54
C SER A 262 -15.13 17.90 -14.27
N GLU A 263 -16.02 17.63 -15.23
CA GLU A 263 -17.47 17.87 -15.12
C GLU A 263 -18.15 16.91 -14.12
N MET A 264 -17.92 17.12 -12.82
CA MET A 264 -18.60 16.40 -11.75
C MET A 264 -20.00 16.96 -11.52
N LYS A 265 -21.02 16.11 -11.64
CA LYS A 265 -22.44 16.49 -11.54
C LYS A 265 -22.79 17.21 -10.23
N HIS A 266 -22.13 16.82 -9.13
CA HIS A 266 -22.31 17.37 -7.80
C HIS A 266 -20.95 17.54 -7.12
N PRO A 267 -20.71 18.62 -6.35
CA PRO A 267 -19.46 18.78 -5.62
C PRO A 267 -19.25 17.66 -4.60
N VAL A 268 -18.03 17.09 -4.57
CA VAL A 268 -17.70 15.99 -3.65
C VAL A 268 -17.02 16.55 -2.40
N PRO A 269 -17.62 16.41 -1.20
CA PRO A 269 -16.95 16.73 0.06
C PRO A 269 -16.00 15.60 0.45
N LEU A 270 -14.73 15.91 0.66
CA LEU A 270 -13.68 14.96 1.02
C LEU A 270 -13.04 15.37 2.35
N ASP A 271 -12.97 14.45 3.30
CA ASP A 271 -12.18 14.63 4.52
C ASP A 271 -10.70 14.44 4.21
N VAL A 272 -9.93 15.51 4.35
CA VAL A 272 -8.47 15.54 4.15
C VAL A 272 -7.73 15.78 5.47
N SER A 273 -8.36 15.54 6.62
CA SER A 273 -7.77 15.72 7.97
C SER A 273 -6.48 14.91 8.24
N SER A 274 -6.12 13.99 7.35
CA SER A 274 -4.85 13.24 7.37
C SER A 274 -3.78 13.77 6.39
N LEU A 275 -4.15 14.67 5.47
CA LEU A 275 -3.25 15.35 4.54
C LEU A 275 -3.03 16.81 4.91
N ILE A 276 -4.08 17.51 5.32
CA ILE A 276 -4.03 18.91 5.74
C ILE A 276 -4.32 18.98 7.23
N THR A 277 -3.40 19.58 7.99
CA THR A 277 -3.60 19.94 9.40
C THR A 277 -3.27 21.42 9.58
N PHE A 278 -3.80 22.06 10.63
CA PHE A 278 -3.59 23.49 10.83
C PHE A 278 -3.50 23.89 12.31
N SER A 279 -2.78 24.98 12.58
CA SER A 279 -2.66 25.60 13.90
C SER A 279 -2.83 27.11 13.82
N GLY A 280 -3.34 27.71 14.91
CA GLY A 280 -3.12 29.14 15.14
C GLY A 280 -1.66 29.41 15.52
N ASN A 281 -1.29 30.69 15.60
CA ASN A 281 -0.02 31.09 16.17
C ASN A 281 0.06 30.68 17.67
N PRO A 282 1.20 30.17 18.17
CA PRO A 282 1.37 29.75 19.58
C PRO A 282 1.58 30.91 20.57
N GLY A 283 1.13 32.11 20.22
CA GLY A 283 1.24 33.31 21.06
C GLY A 283 0.16 33.39 22.15
N PRO A 284 0.11 34.50 22.90
CA PRO A 284 -1.09 34.84 23.68
C PRO A 284 -2.32 34.94 22.76
N PRO A 285 -3.54 34.84 23.32
CA PRO A 285 -4.77 35.15 22.60
C PRO A 285 -4.64 36.46 21.80
N LEU A 286 -5.05 36.44 20.53
CA LEU A 286 -5.19 37.68 19.77
C LEU A 286 -6.36 38.45 20.39
N GLU A 287 -6.06 39.54 21.09
CA GLU A 287 -7.03 40.43 21.71
C GLU A 287 -7.35 41.59 20.74
N LEU A 288 -8.63 41.71 20.38
CA LEU A 288 -9.15 42.69 19.43
C LEU A 288 -10.29 43.48 20.08
N CYS A 289 -10.44 44.74 19.71
CA CYS A 289 -11.59 45.55 20.13
C CYS A 289 -12.81 45.28 19.25
N ASP A 290 -14.00 45.51 19.81
CA ASP A 290 -15.27 45.51 19.07
C ASP A 290 -15.21 46.51 17.90
N GLY A 291 -15.64 46.08 16.71
CA GLY A 291 -15.60 46.87 15.48
C GLY A 291 -14.28 46.87 14.69
N ASP A 292 -13.13 46.51 15.29
CA ASP A 292 -11.83 46.63 14.62
C ASP A 292 -11.58 45.50 13.59
N PRO A 293 -11.06 45.82 12.37
CA PRO A 293 -10.62 44.83 11.40
C PRO A 293 -9.24 44.26 11.80
N GLY A 294 -9.11 42.93 11.76
CA GLY A 294 -7.86 42.23 12.12
C GLY A 294 -7.25 41.40 11.00
N THR A 295 -6.09 40.82 11.27
CA THR A 295 -5.48 39.77 10.45
C THR A 295 -5.16 38.55 11.30
N LEU A 296 -5.63 37.37 10.89
CA LEU A 296 -5.37 36.11 11.58
C LEU A 296 -4.43 35.25 10.75
N SER A 297 -3.18 35.14 11.18
CA SER A 297 -2.21 34.19 10.58
C SER A 297 -2.36 32.80 11.19
N VAL A 298 -2.38 31.80 10.31
CA VAL A 298 -2.63 30.38 10.59
C VAL A 298 -1.54 29.58 9.89
N THR A 299 -0.92 28.64 10.60
CA THR A 299 0.00 27.68 9.99
C THR A 299 -0.82 26.51 9.44
N VAL A 300 -0.54 26.08 8.21
CA VAL A 300 -1.20 24.95 7.55
C VAL A 300 -0.13 24.00 7.01
N TRP A 301 -0.15 22.74 7.44
CA TRP A 301 0.72 21.70 6.93
C TRP A 301 0.05 20.94 5.79
N SER A 302 0.81 20.65 4.75
CA SER A 302 0.37 19.93 3.56
C SER A 302 1.17 18.63 3.38
N GLY A 303 0.46 17.49 3.41
CA GLY A 303 0.99 16.15 3.12
C GLY A 303 1.00 15.77 1.63
N PHE A 304 0.59 16.69 0.76
CA PHE A 304 0.69 16.54 -0.69
C PHE A 304 2.16 16.53 -1.14
N PRO A 305 2.57 15.66 -2.09
CA PRO A 305 3.95 15.58 -2.57
C PRO A 305 4.42 16.82 -3.36
N ASP A 306 3.54 17.47 -4.12
CA ASP A 306 3.83 18.67 -4.90
C ASP A 306 2.96 19.87 -4.46
N GLU A 307 3.27 21.08 -4.93
CA GLU A 307 2.44 22.27 -4.66
C GLU A 307 1.00 22.07 -5.17
N ILE A 308 0.01 22.50 -4.40
CA ILE A 308 -1.42 22.37 -4.74
C ILE A 308 -2.13 23.71 -4.60
N THR A 309 -2.78 24.14 -5.69
CA THR A 309 -3.54 25.40 -5.74
C THR A 309 -4.98 25.16 -5.29
N LEU A 310 -5.45 25.98 -4.36
CA LEU A 310 -6.85 26.05 -3.92
C LEU A 310 -7.50 27.32 -4.47
N ASP A 311 -8.67 27.21 -5.10
CA ASP A 311 -9.42 28.36 -5.65
C ASP A 311 -9.90 29.30 -4.54
N SER A 312 -10.28 28.72 -3.41
CA SER A 312 -10.50 29.46 -2.17
C SER A 312 -10.21 28.58 -0.95
N LEU A 313 -9.78 29.22 0.14
CA LEU A 313 -9.61 28.61 1.43
C LEU A 313 -10.44 29.37 2.45
N THR A 314 -11.25 28.65 3.24
CA THR A 314 -12.16 29.24 4.23
C THR A 314 -11.95 28.57 5.58
N LEU A 315 -11.82 29.35 6.65
CA LEU A 315 -11.64 28.89 8.02
C LEU A 315 -12.83 29.32 8.87
N THR A 316 -13.56 28.35 9.42
CA THR A 316 -14.66 28.61 10.36
C THR A 316 -14.11 28.87 11.76
N LEU A 317 -14.42 30.02 12.35
CA LEU A 317 -14.31 30.23 13.80
C LEU A 317 -15.54 29.62 14.51
N MET A 318 -15.39 29.18 15.75
CA MET A 318 -16.50 28.70 16.59
C MET A 318 -16.44 29.42 17.93
N ALA A 319 -17.58 29.89 18.45
CA ALA A 319 -17.63 30.48 19.78
C ALA A 319 -17.34 29.40 20.85
N THR A 320 -16.70 29.78 21.97
CA THR A 320 -16.41 28.83 23.07
C THR A 320 -17.56 28.67 24.07
N TYR A 321 -18.53 29.60 24.07
CA TYR A 321 -19.61 29.67 25.07
C TYR A 321 -21.01 29.45 24.49
N ASN A 322 -21.19 29.64 23.18
CA ASN A 322 -22.41 29.34 22.44
C ASN A 322 -22.11 28.27 21.37
N ALA A 323 -23.13 27.50 20.96
CA ALA A 323 -23.01 26.54 19.87
C ALA A 323 -23.08 27.18 18.46
N ASP A 324 -23.14 28.52 18.38
CA ASP A 324 -23.18 29.27 17.12
C ASP A 324 -21.86 29.12 16.35
N GLU A 325 -21.94 28.94 15.01
CA GLU A 325 -20.78 29.18 14.15
C GLU A 325 -20.35 30.65 14.28
N GLY A 326 -19.06 30.87 14.55
CA GLY A 326 -18.44 32.18 14.46
C GLY A 326 -18.20 32.59 13.00
N GLY A 327 -17.57 33.75 12.81
CA GLY A 327 -17.24 34.25 11.47
C GLY A 327 -16.46 33.25 10.63
N LYS A 328 -16.83 33.12 9.35
CA LYS A 328 -16.09 32.35 8.35
C LYS A 328 -15.10 33.28 7.65
N LEU A 329 -13.82 33.03 7.86
CA LEU A 329 -12.73 33.83 7.29
C LEU A 329 -12.33 33.22 5.95
N ARG A 330 -12.22 34.01 4.89
CA ARG A 330 -11.89 33.52 3.54
C ARG A 330 -10.60 34.15 3.03
N SER A 331 -9.78 33.37 2.33
CA SER A 331 -8.59 33.87 1.62
C SER A 331 -8.98 34.89 0.56
N SER A 332 -8.26 36.01 0.47
CA SER A 332 -8.56 37.08 -0.50
C SER A 332 -8.36 36.68 -1.97
N SER A 333 -7.68 35.56 -2.21
CA SER A 333 -7.36 35.01 -3.53
C SER A 333 -7.30 33.47 -3.48
N ALA A 334 -7.08 32.86 -4.65
CA ALA A 334 -6.53 31.52 -4.74
C ALA A 334 -5.24 31.41 -3.90
N THR A 335 -5.01 30.23 -3.33
CA THR A 335 -3.95 29.97 -2.34
C THR A 335 -3.17 28.72 -2.73
N VAL A 336 -1.86 28.87 -2.96
CA VAL A 336 -0.96 27.74 -3.25
C VAL A 336 -0.43 27.19 -1.93
N LEU A 337 -0.69 25.91 -1.65
CA LEU A 337 -0.08 25.18 -0.54
C LEU A 337 1.14 24.42 -1.06
N LYS A 338 2.32 24.73 -0.53
CA LYS A 338 3.55 23.96 -0.74
C LYS A 338 3.54 22.70 0.13
N PRO A 339 4.26 21.62 -0.24
CA PRO A 339 4.52 20.49 0.65
C PRO A 339 5.13 20.95 1.98
N GLY A 340 4.74 20.33 3.09
CA GLY A 340 5.19 20.75 4.42
C GLY A 340 4.46 21.99 4.92
N ARG A 341 5.18 22.89 5.59
CA ARG A 341 4.62 24.01 6.37
C ARG A 341 4.32 25.26 5.52
N ASN A 342 3.09 25.76 5.61
CA ASN A 342 2.63 27.02 5.01
C ASN A 342 2.14 28.00 6.09
N THR A 343 2.22 29.30 5.83
CA THR A 343 1.62 30.35 6.67
C THR A 343 0.63 31.15 5.84
N ILE A 344 -0.61 31.23 6.30
CA ILE A 344 -1.73 31.84 5.57
C ILE A 344 -2.37 32.90 6.46
N THR A 345 -2.50 34.13 5.95
CA THR A 345 -3.12 35.23 6.68
C THR A 345 -4.53 35.48 6.16
N PHE A 346 -5.51 35.33 7.04
CA PHE A 346 -6.91 35.59 6.76
C PHE A 346 -7.28 37.01 7.19
N PRO A 347 -8.03 37.78 6.37
CA PRO A 347 -8.68 39.00 6.84
C PRO A 347 -9.77 38.63 7.85
N LEU A 348 -9.78 39.30 9.00
CA LEU A 348 -10.75 39.11 10.06
C LEU A 348 -11.72 40.30 10.06
N PRO A 349 -12.93 40.16 9.49
CA PRO A 349 -13.94 41.21 9.55
C PRO A 349 -14.41 41.41 11.00
N PRO A 350 -15.01 42.57 11.34
CA PRO A 350 -15.46 42.88 12.70
C PRO A 350 -16.25 41.73 13.32
N GLN A 351 -15.74 41.20 14.42
CA GLN A 351 -16.37 40.14 15.19
C GLN A 351 -17.09 40.73 16.40
N LYS A 352 -18.11 40.04 16.91
CA LYS A 352 -18.75 40.39 18.18
C LYS A 352 -17.77 40.11 19.35
N PRO A 353 -17.88 40.83 20.47
CA PRO A 353 -17.18 40.48 21.70
C PRO A 353 -17.45 39.04 22.12
N GLY A 354 -16.39 38.31 22.51
CA GLY A 354 -16.47 36.88 22.78
C GLY A 354 -15.12 36.18 22.76
N SER A 355 -15.15 34.85 22.89
CA SER A 355 -13.99 33.99 22.73
C SER A 355 -14.27 32.95 21.65
N TYR A 356 -13.33 32.80 20.73
CA TYR A 356 -13.47 32.00 19.52
C TYR A 356 -12.29 31.03 19.39
N VAL A 357 -12.55 29.84 18.86
CA VAL A 357 -11.53 28.84 18.53
C VAL A 357 -11.59 28.48 17.05
N LEU A 358 -10.47 28.04 16.49
CA LEU A 358 -10.45 27.53 15.11
C LEU A 358 -11.27 26.22 15.04
N GLY A 359 -12.13 26.11 14.02
CA GLY A 359 -13.05 24.98 13.86
C GLY A 359 -12.69 24.06 12.70
N VAL A 360 -13.02 24.48 11.48
CA VAL A 360 -12.87 23.66 10.27
C VAL A 360 -12.19 24.48 9.19
N LEU A 361 -11.13 23.92 8.60
CA LEU A 361 -10.49 24.47 7.41
C LEU A 361 -11.11 23.82 6.17
N THR A 362 -11.72 24.62 5.30
CA THR A 362 -12.42 24.18 4.09
C THR A 362 -11.74 24.76 2.85
N GLY A 363 -11.15 23.89 2.02
CA GLY A 363 -10.54 24.25 0.74
C GLY A 363 -11.43 23.87 -0.44
N HIS A 364 -11.30 24.59 -1.55
CA HIS A 364 -11.96 24.25 -2.82
C HIS A 364 -10.93 24.11 -3.94
N ILE A 365 -11.13 23.11 -4.80
CA ILE A 365 -10.45 22.95 -6.11
C ILE A 365 -11.54 22.51 -7.09
N GLY A 366 -11.89 23.36 -8.06
CA GLY A 366 -12.98 23.11 -9.00
C GLY A 366 -14.26 22.65 -8.28
N HIS A 367 -14.65 21.39 -8.51
CA HIS A 367 -15.83 20.76 -7.90
C HIS A 367 -15.53 19.95 -6.61
N LEU A 368 -14.30 19.93 -6.09
CA LEU A 368 -13.97 19.33 -4.80
C LEU A 368 -14.10 20.31 -3.64
N THR A 369 -14.66 19.83 -2.53
CA THR A 369 -14.62 20.51 -1.23
C THR A 369 -13.78 19.69 -0.25
N PHE A 370 -12.54 20.10 -0.05
CA PHE A 370 -11.69 19.56 1.01
C PHE A 370 -12.13 20.11 2.37
N ARG A 371 -12.22 19.25 3.39
CA ARG A 371 -12.40 19.65 4.79
C ARG A 371 -11.30 19.05 5.65
N SER A 372 -10.72 19.86 6.53
CA SER A 372 -9.86 19.39 7.62
C SER A 372 -10.45 19.82 8.95
N HIS A 373 -10.50 18.86 9.86
CA HIS A 373 -10.87 18.98 11.27
C HIS A 373 -9.64 18.78 12.18
N SER A 374 -8.47 18.45 11.61
CA SER A 374 -7.24 18.18 12.35
C SER A 374 -6.53 19.46 12.77
N PHE A 375 -6.61 19.74 14.06
CA PHE A 375 -5.91 20.84 14.72
C PHE A 375 -4.64 20.34 15.43
N SER A 376 -3.50 21.01 15.21
CA SER A 376 -2.22 20.69 15.85
C SER A 376 -1.74 21.83 16.76
N LYS A 377 -0.95 21.49 17.79
CA LYS A 377 -0.14 22.49 18.50
C LYS A 377 1.04 22.85 17.58
N ALA A 378 1.31 24.14 17.40
CA ALA A 378 2.47 24.56 16.61
C ALA A 378 3.76 24.01 17.25
N GLY A 379 4.50 23.22 16.48
CA GLY A 379 5.83 22.72 16.87
C GLY A 379 6.90 23.82 16.84
N PRO A 380 8.17 23.46 17.14
CA PRO A 380 9.32 24.34 16.91
C PRO A 380 9.34 24.85 15.47
N ALA A 381 9.89 26.05 15.26
CA ALA A 381 9.85 26.71 13.94
C ALA A 381 10.49 25.86 12.82
N ASP A 382 11.48 25.04 13.20
CA ASP A 382 12.39 24.30 12.33
C ASP A 382 12.04 22.81 12.18
N SER A 383 10.82 22.39 12.56
CA SER A 383 10.38 20.98 12.55
C SER A 383 9.23 20.73 11.57
N ASP A 384 9.50 20.03 10.46
CA ASP A 384 8.47 19.60 9.50
C ASP A 384 7.67 18.37 9.96
N ASP A 385 8.24 17.50 10.80
CA ASP A 385 7.51 16.38 11.40
C ASP A 385 6.78 16.84 12.68
N PHE A 386 5.47 17.06 12.58
CA PHE A 386 4.59 17.27 13.75
C PHE A 386 3.13 16.82 13.54
N MET A 387 2.93 15.60 13.04
CA MET A 387 1.61 14.92 13.03
C MET A 387 1.26 14.33 14.42
N SER A 388 1.32 15.14 15.48
CA SER A 388 0.96 14.71 16.83
C SER A 388 -0.57 14.77 17.05
N TYR A 389 -1.23 13.62 17.08
CA TYR A 389 -2.69 13.49 17.28
C TYR A 389 -3.17 13.77 18.72
N GLU A 390 -2.43 14.54 19.51
CA GLU A 390 -2.85 14.92 20.86
C GLU A 390 -4.08 15.85 20.82
N LYS A 391 -4.94 15.76 21.85
CA LYS A 391 -6.07 16.68 22.07
C LYS A 391 -5.57 18.05 22.55
N THR A 392 -4.90 18.75 21.64
CA THR A 392 -4.27 20.04 21.90
C THR A 392 -5.32 21.12 22.19
N THR A 393 -5.01 22.00 23.15
CA THR A 393 -5.87 23.14 23.50
C THR A 393 -6.01 24.07 22.30
N ARG A 394 -7.24 24.18 21.76
CA ARG A 394 -7.52 25.06 20.63
C ARG A 394 -7.16 26.52 20.99
N PRO A 395 -6.44 27.27 20.15
CA PRO A 395 -6.04 28.63 20.41
C PRO A 395 -7.28 29.51 20.43
N VAL A 396 -7.37 30.32 21.49
CA VAL A 396 -8.51 31.21 21.71
C VAL A 396 -8.17 32.59 21.15
N LEU A 397 -8.96 33.06 20.19
CA LEU A 397 -9.04 34.46 19.79
C LEU A 397 -10.05 35.15 20.70
N LYS A 398 -9.70 36.32 21.25
CA LYS A 398 -10.52 37.09 22.18
C LYS A 398 -10.93 38.41 21.55
N VAL A 399 -12.22 38.69 21.58
CA VAL A 399 -12.76 40.00 21.16
C VAL A 399 -13.31 40.67 22.41
N LEU A 400 -12.76 41.82 22.76
CA LEU A 400 -13.09 42.61 23.93
C LEU A 400 -14.12 43.68 23.54
N SER A 401 -15.17 43.83 24.35
CA SER A 401 -16.14 44.91 24.17
C SER A 401 -15.53 46.22 24.65
N LEU A 402 -15.45 47.22 23.76
CA LEU A 402 -15.17 48.60 24.15
C LEU A 402 -16.40 49.24 24.79
N TYR A 403 -16.69 48.85 26.03
CA TYR A 403 -17.45 49.74 26.91
C TYR A 403 -16.58 50.97 27.20
N LEU A 404 -17.03 52.14 26.73
CA LEU A 404 -16.31 53.40 26.89
C LEU A 404 -16.03 53.67 28.38
N SER A 405 -14.76 53.74 28.73
CA SER A 405 -14.27 54.44 29.93
C SER A 405 -14.37 55.95 29.73
N LEU A 406 -15.61 56.44 29.68
CA LEU A 406 -15.93 57.85 29.39
C LEU A 406 -17.21 58.33 30.10
N ILE A 407 -17.21 58.22 31.43
CA ILE A 407 -17.77 59.13 32.44
C ILE A 407 -17.04 58.84 33.77
#